data_AF-A0A2V7R656-F1
#
_entry.id   AF-A0A2V7R656-F1
#
_cell.length_a   1.000
_cell.length_b   1.000
_cell.length_c   1.000
_cell.angle_alpha   90.00
_cell.angle_beta   90.00
_cell.angle_gamma   90.00
#
_symmetry.space_group_name_H-M   'P 1'
#
loop_
_entity.id
_entity.type
_entity.pdbx_description
1 polymer ?
#
loop_
_entity_poly.entity_id
_entity_poly.type
_entity_poly.pdbx_seq_one_letter_code
_entity_poly.pdbx_strand_id
1 'polypeptide(L)'
;MPSHGRCEPPSAHRGRPDRLDRGGLAAAAAGAPHRPAAGAQHGRAVRARARHLAREHRRDGRKQTGDDRGRRVRRGHDDGDVPGAARQADPRRGRRARWIESRDAGVHRGGESAGDHALPHSGHRGKDGEVPGRLRGPDARGGEAGGGEAVAVNLVPHVIAWNLTRRCNLECAHCYISAGPSESAAAELDTAACVDIVDQLLAVNPAPLLILSGGEPLLRPDLGEIAHYACANGATVVVGTNGTLLTEERIAALTDAGVRGVAVSVDSLRPSYHDNFRHGRGALADVQAALARLRAARLDFIVQTTVTKGNRAELERLVAWSADEGAVSFNCYFLVPTGRGAALSDLTPADYEAVLADLARWEGAYRGRMLVRAKCAPHFMRLVHQTDPESPVLNYETRCPCGTQYCRITPDGKVTPCPYLPEVAGDLRSQRFADVWRSSPLFRRLREGPLQGKCGACEYRAVCGGCRARGFALEGDVLAADPSCLYQPTGDTAVIEPARAVRYGGDFQPALAWTPAARERVARIPSFVRGVVMERVEAWARRQGRREVTPELLAEVRRALPIDFSKKRPFFVADS
;
A
#
# COMPACT_ATOMS: atom_id res chain seq x y z
N MET A 1 61.86 -37.88 23.56
CA MET A 1 62.25 -38.09 22.14
C MET A 1 61.08 -38.74 21.41
N PRO A 2 60.92 -38.56 20.09
CA PRO A 2 61.21 -37.38 19.26
C PRO A 2 59.94 -36.91 18.49
N SER A 3 59.84 -35.74 17.85
CA SER A 3 60.64 -34.51 17.86
C SER A 3 59.81 -33.35 17.25
N HIS A 4 60.19 -32.10 17.53
CA HIS A 4 59.57 -30.90 16.95
C HIS A 4 59.98 -30.66 15.48
N GLY A 5 59.25 -29.77 14.79
CA GLY A 5 59.64 -29.18 13.51
C GLY A 5 58.86 -27.91 13.17
N ARG A 6 59.35 -26.74 13.59
CA ARG A 6 58.97 -25.41 13.05
C ARG A 6 60.15 -24.86 12.25
N CYS A 7 59.90 -24.13 11.16
CA CYS A 7 60.55 -22.86 10.81
C CYS A 7 59.93 -22.25 9.54
N GLU A 8 60.09 -20.93 9.35
CA GLU A 8 59.59 -20.16 8.21
C GLU A 8 60.74 -19.76 7.23
N PRO A 9 60.75 -18.62 6.50
CA PRO A 9 61.10 -18.60 5.07
C PRO A 9 62.51 -18.00 4.79
N PRO A 10 62.90 -17.67 3.53
CA PRO A 10 62.70 -16.27 3.09
C PRO A 10 62.65 -15.98 1.56
N SER A 11 62.35 -14.71 1.27
CA SER A 11 62.93 -13.82 0.23
C SER A 11 62.81 -14.07 -1.28
N ALA A 12 62.26 -13.05 -1.94
CA ALA A 12 62.21 -12.74 -3.35
C ALA A 12 63.55 -12.46 -4.08
N HIS A 13 63.51 -12.58 -5.43
CA HIS A 13 64.32 -11.82 -6.40
C HIS A 13 63.32 -11.15 -7.39
N ARG A 14 63.29 -9.82 -7.59
CA ARG A 14 64.22 -8.91 -8.31
C ARG A 14 64.31 -9.17 -9.83
N GLY A 15 63.76 -8.25 -10.64
CA GLY A 15 63.81 -8.26 -12.11
C GLY A 15 63.27 -6.99 -12.80
N ARG A 16 64.14 -5.99 -12.98
CA ARG A 16 64.04 -4.76 -13.82
C ARG A 16 65.48 -4.39 -14.23
N PRO A 17 65.75 -3.45 -15.17
CA PRO A 17 64.87 -2.52 -15.91
C PRO A 17 64.86 -2.89 -17.42
N ASP A 18 64.74 -2.06 -18.49
CA ASP A 18 64.36 -0.66 -18.84
C ASP A 18 63.78 -0.75 -20.32
N ARG A 19 63.18 0.19 -21.07
CA ARG A 19 63.09 1.68 -21.18
C ARG A 19 64.06 2.30 -22.21
N LEU A 20 63.52 3.16 -23.09
CA LEU A 20 64.17 3.93 -24.18
C LEU A 20 64.63 3.08 -25.41
N ASP A 21 64.68 3.59 -26.66
CA ASP A 21 64.42 4.96 -27.17
C ASP A 21 63.86 5.01 -28.63
N ARG A 22 63.27 6.16 -28.99
CA ARG A 22 63.15 6.85 -30.31
C ARG A 22 62.85 6.15 -31.67
N GLY A 23 61.80 6.69 -32.33
CA GLY A 23 61.80 7.10 -33.76
C GLY A 23 61.10 6.16 -34.78
N GLY A 24 60.42 6.64 -35.84
CA GLY A 24 60.00 8.01 -36.23
C GLY A 24 59.53 8.10 -37.71
N LEU A 25 58.78 9.15 -38.09
CA LEU A 25 58.30 9.49 -39.47
C LEU A 25 57.25 8.50 -40.08
N ALA A 26 56.32 8.87 -40.99
CA ALA A 26 55.77 10.15 -41.50
C ALA A 26 54.37 9.87 -42.14
N ALA A 27 53.33 10.69 -41.87
CA ALA A 27 52.75 11.75 -42.73
C ALA A 27 51.58 11.35 -43.67
N ALA A 28 50.80 12.37 -44.11
CA ALA A 28 49.62 12.33 -45.02
C ALA A 28 48.34 11.60 -44.49
N ALA A 29 47.10 11.97 -44.88
CA ALA A 29 46.55 13.25 -45.33
C ALA A 29 45.00 13.29 -45.21
N ALA A 30 44.51 14.50 -44.89
CA ALA A 30 43.20 15.16 -45.13
C ALA A 30 42.05 14.45 -45.91
N GLY A 31 40.79 14.78 -45.52
CA GLY A 31 39.58 14.21 -46.16
C GLY A 31 38.22 14.87 -45.83
N ALA A 32 38.17 16.18 -45.57
CA ALA A 32 36.94 16.98 -45.43
C ALA A 32 37.23 18.41 -45.94
N PRO A 33 36.23 19.24 -46.34
CA PRO A 33 34.79 19.14 -46.08
C PRO A 33 33.92 19.34 -47.35
N HIS A 34 32.61 19.59 -47.19
CA HIS A 34 31.99 20.71 -47.92
C HIS A 34 30.80 21.35 -47.20
N ARG A 35 30.74 22.68 -47.27
CA ARG A 35 29.56 23.52 -46.99
C ARG A 35 29.12 24.16 -48.31
N PRO A 36 27.92 24.74 -48.37
CA PRO A 36 27.90 26.18 -48.65
C PRO A 36 26.97 26.98 -47.71
N ALA A 37 27.01 28.30 -47.86
CA ALA A 37 26.09 29.29 -47.28
C ALA A 37 25.49 30.12 -48.45
N ALA A 38 24.70 31.19 -48.32
CA ALA A 38 24.30 32.00 -47.17
C ALA A 38 22.99 32.80 -47.46
N GLY A 39 22.37 33.35 -46.42
CA GLY A 39 21.46 34.51 -46.51
C GLY A 39 19.99 34.26 -46.89
N ALA A 40 19.06 35.20 -46.71
CA ALA A 40 19.08 36.41 -45.87
C ALA A 40 17.65 37.00 -45.66
N GLN A 41 17.54 37.98 -44.75
CA GLN A 41 16.47 38.99 -44.61
C GLN A 41 15.06 38.63 -44.05
N HIS A 42 14.73 39.40 -43.01
CA HIS A 42 13.44 40.00 -42.58
C HIS A 42 12.06 39.45 -43.04
N GLY A 43 11.17 39.20 -42.07
CA GLY A 43 9.72 39.00 -42.29
C GLY A 43 8.88 39.31 -41.05
N ARG A 44 8.07 40.37 -41.09
CA ARG A 44 7.30 40.96 -39.96
C ARG A 44 6.28 40.01 -39.30
N ALA A 45 5.98 40.27 -38.03
CA ALA A 45 4.86 39.67 -37.30
C ALA A 45 3.49 40.13 -37.81
N VAL A 46 2.48 39.25 -37.69
CA VAL A 46 1.05 39.59 -37.80
C VAL A 46 0.31 38.97 -36.60
N ARG A 47 -0.54 39.76 -35.93
CA ARG A 47 -1.48 39.28 -34.91
C ARG A 47 -2.78 38.82 -35.57
N ALA A 48 -3.36 37.72 -35.09
CA ALA A 48 -4.76 37.39 -35.34
C ALA A 48 -5.50 37.10 -34.03
N ARG A 49 -6.46 37.97 -33.66
CA ARG A 49 -7.44 37.77 -32.59
C ARG A 49 -8.83 37.66 -33.22
N ALA A 50 -9.49 36.51 -33.12
CA ALA A 50 -10.95 36.35 -33.26
C ALA A 50 -11.32 34.89 -32.97
N ARG A 51 -12.51 34.53 -32.46
CA ARG A 51 -13.46 35.16 -31.51
C ARG A 51 -14.47 34.04 -31.16
N HIS A 52 -15.36 34.26 -30.19
CA HIS A 52 -16.47 33.32 -29.91
C HIS A 52 -17.30 32.99 -31.16
N LEU A 53 -17.88 31.79 -31.18
CA LEU A 53 -19.33 31.66 -31.30
C LEU A 53 -19.81 30.43 -30.53
N ALA A 54 -20.69 30.64 -29.56
CA ALA A 54 -21.54 29.59 -29.00
C ALA A 54 -22.84 29.54 -29.81
N ARG A 55 -23.48 28.37 -29.89
CA ARG A 55 -24.89 28.25 -30.27
C ARG A 55 -25.59 27.25 -29.38
N GLU A 56 -26.56 27.73 -28.63
CA GLU A 56 -27.59 26.91 -28.02
C GLU A 56 -28.57 26.42 -29.10
N HIS A 57 -29.17 25.25 -28.90
CA HIS A 57 -30.53 24.99 -29.34
C HIS A 57 -31.26 24.18 -28.26
N ARG A 58 -32.43 24.66 -27.86
CA ARG A 58 -33.40 23.97 -26.99
C ARG A 58 -34.63 23.57 -27.81
N ARG A 59 -35.44 22.66 -27.25
CA ARG A 59 -36.81 22.27 -27.69
C ARG A 59 -36.86 21.49 -29.01
N ASP A 60 -37.73 20.50 -29.22
CA ASP A 60 -38.65 19.73 -28.36
C ASP A 60 -38.66 18.28 -28.93
N GLY A 61 -39.15 17.20 -28.31
CA GLY A 61 -40.04 17.08 -27.15
C GLY A 61 -41.32 16.31 -27.50
N ARG A 62 -41.23 15.03 -27.92
CA ARG A 62 -42.40 14.13 -28.02
C ARG A 62 -42.03 12.64 -27.84
N LYS A 63 -42.93 11.91 -27.16
CA LYS A 63 -42.93 10.43 -27.09
C LYS A 63 -43.66 9.85 -28.29
N GLN A 64 -43.27 8.66 -28.75
CA GLN A 64 -44.23 7.68 -29.27
C GLN A 64 -43.73 6.25 -29.11
N THR A 65 -44.68 5.32 -28.99
CA THR A 65 -44.49 3.88 -28.79
C THR A 65 -44.73 3.13 -30.10
N GLY A 66 -43.98 2.05 -30.36
CA GLY A 66 -44.24 1.13 -31.46
C GLY A 66 -43.28 -0.05 -31.40
N ASP A 67 -43.79 -1.26 -31.62
CA ASP A 67 -43.06 -2.53 -31.47
C ASP A 67 -43.08 -3.35 -32.78
N ASP A 68 -42.19 -4.33 -32.84
CA ASP A 68 -42.32 -5.62 -33.52
C ASP A 68 -41.94 -5.78 -35.03
N ARG A 69 -41.41 -6.98 -35.33
CA ARG A 69 -41.24 -7.70 -36.64
C ARG A 69 -40.33 -7.13 -37.75
N GLY A 70 -39.02 -7.19 -37.47
CA GLY A 70 -38.07 -8.15 -38.04
C GLY A 70 -38.06 -8.54 -39.54
N ARG A 71 -36.86 -8.67 -40.12
CA ARG A 71 -36.61 -9.37 -41.41
C ARG A 71 -35.35 -10.23 -41.36
N ARG A 72 -35.39 -11.43 -41.96
CA ARG A 72 -34.24 -12.35 -42.09
C ARG A 72 -33.40 -12.02 -43.33
N VAL A 73 -32.08 -12.21 -43.24
CA VAL A 73 -31.17 -12.50 -44.37
C VAL A 73 -30.26 -13.67 -43.98
N ARG A 74 -29.76 -14.46 -44.94
CA ARG A 74 -28.96 -15.69 -44.72
C ARG A 74 -27.93 -15.88 -45.85
N ARG A 75 -26.81 -16.57 -45.55
CA ARG A 75 -25.69 -17.03 -46.43
C ARG A 75 -24.70 -15.93 -46.86
N GLY A 76 -23.42 -16.21 -47.13
CA GLY A 76 -22.55 -17.41 -46.89
C GLY A 76 -21.48 -17.11 -45.82
N HIS A 77 -20.87 -18.08 -45.11
CA HIS A 77 -19.84 -19.03 -45.56
C HIS A 77 -18.66 -18.37 -46.30
N ASP A 78 -17.50 -18.30 -45.63
CA ASP A 78 -16.38 -19.22 -45.90
C ASP A 78 -15.63 -19.48 -44.56
N ASP A 79 -15.03 -20.67 -44.43
CA ASP A 79 -14.34 -21.14 -43.21
C ASP A 79 -12.82 -21.24 -43.42
N GLY A 80 -12.04 -21.18 -42.33
CA GLY A 80 -10.58 -21.35 -42.35
C GLY A 80 -10.05 -21.80 -40.98
N ASP A 81 -9.42 -22.98 -40.93
CA ASP A 81 -9.24 -23.76 -39.70
C ASP A 81 -8.21 -23.26 -38.69
N VAL A 82 -8.53 -23.47 -37.40
CA VAL A 82 -7.55 -23.66 -36.32
C VAL A 82 -8.02 -24.84 -35.45
N PRO A 83 -7.28 -25.97 -35.37
CA PRO A 83 -7.74 -27.18 -34.71
C PRO A 83 -7.41 -27.24 -33.20
N GLY A 84 -8.09 -28.14 -32.45
CA GLY A 84 -7.46 -28.79 -31.29
C GLY A 84 -8.12 -28.71 -29.90
N ALA A 85 -9.41 -28.40 -29.75
CA ALA A 85 -10.07 -28.46 -28.43
C ALA A 85 -10.51 -29.89 -28.05
N ALA A 86 -9.77 -30.55 -27.15
CA ALA A 86 -10.10 -31.89 -26.66
C ALA A 86 -11.33 -31.89 -25.72
N ARG A 87 -12.29 -32.80 -25.94
CA ARG A 87 -13.51 -32.98 -25.13
C ARG A 87 -13.48 -34.28 -24.33
N GLN A 88 -13.56 -34.18 -23.00
CA GLN A 88 -14.05 -35.20 -22.06
C GLN A 88 -14.60 -34.47 -20.83
N ALA A 89 -15.56 -34.96 -20.03
CA ALA A 89 -16.70 -35.85 -20.22
C ALA A 89 -17.61 -35.69 -18.97
N ASP A 90 -18.93 -35.86 -19.07
CA ASP A 90 -19.86 -35.65 -17.93
C ASP A 90 -20.07 -36.94 -17.10
N PRO A 91 -19.93 -36.88 -15.75
CA PRO A 91 -20.63 -37.82 -14.88
C PRO A 91 -21.44 -37.12 -13.75
N ARG A 92 -22.60 -36.53 -14.09
CA ARG A 92 -23.65 -36.19 -13.11
C ARG A 92 -24.09 -37.42 -12.29
N ARG A 93 -23.81 -37.42 -10.97
CA ARG A 93 -24.80 -37.79 -9.93
C ARG A 93 -24.32 -37.56 -8.48
N GLY A 94 -25.08 -36.75 -7.74
CA GLY A 94 -25.46 -37.11 -6.36
C GLY A 94 -24.63 -36.60 -5.19
N ARG A 95 -24.87 -35.35 -4.77
CA ARG A 95 -25.26 -35.06 -3.37
C ARG A 95 -26.00 -33.72 -3.27
N ARG A 96 -26.93 -33.61 -2.32
CA ARG A 96 -27.80 -32.42 -2.15
C ARG A 96 -27.12 -31.38 -1.27
N ALA A 97 -26.91 -30.18 -1.78
CA ALA A 97 -26.66 -29.00 -0.95
C ALA A 97 -28.01 -28.42 -0.49
N ARG A 98 -28.09 -27.92 0.75
CA ARG A 98 -29.22 -27.11 1.21
C ARG A 98 -28.97 -25.65 0.81
N TRP A 99 -30.00 -24.99 0.32
CA TRP A 99 -29.98 -23.53 0.17
C TRP A 99 -30.07 -22.88 1.56
N ILE A 100 -29.29 -21.83 1.78
CA ILE A 100 -29.48 -20.85 2.84
C ILE A 100 -29.58 -19.51 2.14
N GLU A 101 -30.65 -18.76 2.41
CA GLU A 101 -30.92 -17.49 1.76
C GLU A 101 -29.99 -16.40 2.32
N SER A 102 -29.11 -15.88 1.48
CA SER A 102 -28.32 -14.69 1.78
C SER A 102 -29.23 -13.47 1.77
N ARG A 103 -29.46 -12.85 2.93
CA ARG A 103 -30.24 -11.60 3.04
C ARG A 103 -29.53 -10.46 2.31
N ASP A 104 -30.28 -9.73 1.47
CA ASP A 104 -29.77 -8.58 0.74
C ASP A 104 -29.34 -7.43 1.65
N ALA A 105 -28.15 -6.87 1.37
CA ALA A 105 -27.72 -5.59 1.93
C ALA A 105 -28.38 -4.43 1.14
N GLY A 106 -29.60 -4.06 1.54
CA GLY A 106 -30.44 -3.10 0.82
C GLY A 106 -29.83 -1.71 0.63
N VAL A 107 -29.83 -1.22 -0.61
CA VAL A 107 -29.41 0.14 -0.97
C VAL A 107 -30.52 1.14 -0.63
N HIS A 108 -30.34 1.92 0.44
CA HIS A 108 -31.26 3.00 0.78
C HIS A 108 -30.92 4.31 0.07
N ARG A 109 -31.85 4.77 -0.77
CA ARG A 109 -31.98 6.20 -1.11
C ARG A 109 -32.87 6.88 -0.06
N GLY A 110 -32.61 8.16 0.23
CA GLY A 110 -33.30 8.90 1.28
C GLY A 110 -34.72 9.36 0.90
N GLY A 111 -35.47 9.75 1.92
CA GLY A 111 -36.76 10.43 1.85
C GLY A 111 -37.14 10.93 3.25
N GLU A 112 -37.59 12.17 3.36
CA GLU A 112 -37.94 12.80 4.64
C GLU A 112 -39.42 12.61 4.98
N SER A 113 -39.73 12.23 6.22
CA SER A 113 -40.96 12.61 6.91
C SER A 113 -40.83 12.40 8.42
N ALA A 114 -41.55 13.20 9.20
CA ALA A 114 -41.60 13.07 10.66
C ALA A 114 -42.67 12.06 11.10
N GLY A 115 -42.44 11.38 12.23
CA GLY A 115 -43.38 10.47 12.86
C GLY A 115 -42.95 10.17 14.30
N ASP A 116 -43.88 10.26 15.23
CA ASP A 116 -43.64 10.17 16.67
C ASP A 116 -44.02 8.77 17.22
N HIS A 117 -43.69 8.54 18.50
CA HIS A 117 -44.26 7.57 19.44
C HIS A 117 -43.75 6.11 19.50
N ALA A 118 -43.25 5.82 20.72
CA ALA A 118 -43.64 4.72 21.60
C ALA A 118 -43.13 3.27 21.39
N LEU A 119 -42.53 2.76 22.47
CA LEU A 119 -42.28 1.34 22.74
C LEU A 119 -43.57 0.63 23.21
N PRO A 120 -43.72 -0.67 22.95
CA PRO A 120 -44.49 -1.56 23.81
C PRO A 120 -43.58 -2.51 24.62
N HIS A 121 -43.80 -2.57 25.93
CA HIS A 121 -43.28 -3.67 26.75
C HIS A 121 -44.11 -4.95 26.53
N SER A 122 -43.48 -6.11 26.70
CA SER A 122 -44.16 -7.32 27.15
C SER A 122 -43.28 -8.02 28.18
N GLY A 123 -43.89 -8.62 29.20
CA GLY A 123 -43.18 -9.29 30.28
C GLY A 123 -44.06 -10.33 30.95
N HIS A 124 -43.43 -11.33 31.55
CA HIS A 124 -44.09 -12.37 32.33
C HIS A 124 -43.43 -12.52 33.71
N ARG A 125 -44.24 -12.69 34.74
CA ARG A 125 -43.82 -13.08 36.10
C ARG A 125 -44.24 -14.52 36.37
N GLY A 126 -43.47 -15.22 37.21
CA GLY A 126 -43.81 -16.49 37.84
C GLY A 126 -43.42 -16.49 39.33
N LYS A 127 -44.06 -17.32 40.14
CA LYS A 127 -44.02 -17.40 41.62
C LYS A 127 -44.39 -18.85 42.04
N ASP A 128 -44.01 -19.41 43.19
CA ASP A 128 -43.19 -18.95 44.35
C ASP A 128 -42.39 -20.13 44.93
N GLY A 129 -41.41 -19.88 45.81
CA GLY A 129 -40.75 -20.93 46.61
C GLY A 129 -39.56 -20.44 47.43
N GLU A 130 -39.50 -20.80 48.72
CA GLU A 130 -38.51 -20.29 49.69
C GLU A 130 -37.30 -21.22 49.94
N VAL A 131 -36.33 -20.72 50.73
CA VAL A 131 -35.00 -21.31 50.98
C VAL A 131 -34.79 -21.59 52.48
N PRO A 132 -34.20 -22.75 52.84
CA PRO A 132 -33.04 -22.74 53.75
C PRO A 132 -31.95 -23.74 53.31
N GLY A 133 -30.67 -23.65 53.70
CA GLY A 133 -29.95 -22.72 54.58
C GLY A 133 -28.74 -23.43 55.25
N ARG A 134 -27.81 -22.68 55.88
CA ARG A 134 -26.50 -23.11 56.50
C ARG A 134 -25.34 -23.26 55.50
N LEU A 135 -24.07 -22.94 55.76
CA LEU A 135 -23.26 -22.22 56.79
C LEU A 135 -21.93 -21.81 56.08
N ARG A 136 -20.95 -21.01 56.55
CA ARG A 136 -20.58 -20.37 57.84
C ARG A 136 -19.76 -19.06 57.56
N GLY A 137 -19.26 -18.39 58.60
CA GLY A 137 -18.14 -17.41 58.55
C GLY A 137 -17.06 -17.73 59.61
N PRO A 138 -16.15 -16.80 60.00
CA PRO A 138 -16.10 -15.36 59.68
C PRO A 138 -14.69 -14.79 59.31
N ASP A 139 -14.58 -13.46 59.37
CA ASP A 139 -13.38 -12.60 59.56
C ASP A 139 -12.31 -12.43 58.45
N ALA A 140 -12.42 -11.29 57.75
CA ALA A 140 -11.32 -10.34 57.53
C ALA A 140 -11.90 -8.92 57.37
N ARG A 141 -11.19 -7.87 57.82
CA ARG A 141 -11.62 -6.45 57.70
C ARG A 141 -10.63 -5.65 56.86
N GLY A 142 -11.15 -4.69 56.10
CA GLY A 142 -10.38 -3.54 55.60
C GLY A 142 -9.50 -3.81 54.38
N GLY A 143 -9.88 -3.23 53.24
CA GLY A 143 -9.08 -3.17 52.02
C GLY A 143 -9.81 -2.30 51.01
N GLU A 144 -9.21 -1.15 50.67
CA GLU A 144 -9.84 -0.19 49.76
C GLU A 144 -9.86 -0.73 48.32
N ALA A 145 -10.96 -0.50 47.61
CA ALA A 145 -11.13 -0.94 46.22
C ALA A 145 -10.32 -0.05 45.27
N GLY A 146 -9.01 -0.29 45.20
CA GLY A 146 -8.11 0.36 44.24
C GLY A 146 -8.57 0.08 42.81
N GLY A 147 -9.02 1.13 42.11
CA GLY A 147 -9.47 1.04 40.73
C GLY A 147 -8.32 0.64 39.80
N GLY A 148 -8.42 -0.53 39.19
CA GLY A 148 -7.50 -0.97 38.14
C GLY A 148 -7.70 -0.16 36.86
N GLU A 149 -7.08 1.02 36.78
CA GLU A 149 -7.06 1.84 35.58
C GLU A 149 -6.42 1.04 34.43
N ALA A 150 -7.22 0.72 33.40
CA ALA A 150 -6.77 -0.10 32.30
C ALA A 150 -5.68 0.65 31.53
N VAL A 151 -4.44 0.13 31.56
CA VAL A 151 -3.26 0.74 30.95
C VAL A 151 -3.56 1.12 29.51
N ALA A 152 -3.73 2.42 29.27
CA ALA A 152 -4.15 2.93 27.97
C ALA A 152 -3.03 2.69 26.95
N VAL A 153 -3.21 1.65 26.12
CA VAL A 153 -2.24 1.32 25.08
C VAL A 153 -2.26 2.45 24.05
N ASN A 154 -1.30 3.37 24.16
CA ASN A 154 -1.14 4.56 23.31
C ASN A 154 -0.70 4.18 21.89
N LEU A 155 -1.58 3.46 21.19
CA LEU A 155 -1.42 3.06 19.81
C LEU A 155 -1.69 4.26 18.90
N VAL A 156 -0.71 4.58 18.06
CA VAL A 156 -0.71 5.75 17.17
C VAL A 156 -1.02 5.28 15.74
N PRO A 157 -1.92 5.96 15.00
CA PRO A 157 -2.19 5.63 13.61
C PRO A 157 -1.04 6.15 12.75
N HIS A 158 -0.05 5.29 12.51
CA HIS A 158 1.16 5.62 11.75
C HIS A 158 0.94 5.72 10.25
N VAL A 159 -0.05 4.98 9.72
CA VAL A 159 -0.41 4.97 8.31
C VAL A 159 -1.92 5.10 8.19
N ILE A 160 -2.41 5.99 7.33
CA ILE A 160 -3.84 6.13 7.03
C ILE A 160 -4.03 6.08 5.51
N ALA A 161 -4.84 5.15 5.03
CA ALA A 161 -5.27 5.13 3.64
C ALA A 161 -6.57 5.91 3.48
N TRP A 162 -6.59 6.94 2.64
CA TRP A 162 -7.81 7.71 2.41
C TRP A 162 -8.32 7.43 1.01
N ASN A 163 -9.52 6.88 0.90
CA ASN A 163 -10.25 6.91 -0.35
C ASN A 163 -10.96 8.27 -0.46
N LEU A 164 -10.48 9.19 -1.29
CA LEU A 164 -11.03 10.53 -1.47
C LEU A 164 -12.21 10.59 -2.45
N THR A 165 -12.43 9.53 -3.22
CA THR A 165 -13.47 9.44 -4.25
C THR A 165 -13.90 7.98 -4.49
N ARG A 166 -15.11 7.78 -5.02
CA ARG A 166 -15.56 6.51 -5.65
C ARG A 166 -15.39 6.51 -7.17
N ARG A 167 -15.20 7.68 -7.80
CA ARG A 167 -15.10 7.87 -9.25
C ARG A 167 -13.78 7.33 -9.78
N CYS A 168 -13.81 6.50 -10.82
CA CYS A 168 -12.62 5.96 -11.47
C CYS A 168 -12.80 5.94 -13.00
N ASN A 169 -11.73 6.17 -13.77
CA ASN A 169 -11.76 6.05 -15.23
C ASN A 169 -11.58 4.60 -15.72
N LEU A 170 -11.42 3.65 -14.79
CA LEU A 170 -11.29 2.21 -15.02
C LEU A 170 -12.28 1.43 -14.15
N GLU A 171 -12.61 0.20 -14.52
CA GLU A 171 -13.56 -0.64 -13.79
C GLU A 171 -12.97 -2.00 -13.35
N CYS A 172 -11.77 -1.97 -12.78
CA CYS A 172 -10.99 -3.17 -12.45
C CYS A 172 -11.80 -4.27 -11.73
N ALA A 173 -11.62 -5.52 -12.17
CA ALA A 173 -12.41 -6.66 -11.68
C ALA A 173 -12.18 -6.95 -10.18
N HIS A 174 -10.99 -6.64 -9.65
CA HIS A 174 -10.61 -6.87 -8.25
C HIS A 174 -10.90 -5.68 -7.32
N CYS A 175 -11.63 -4.65 -7.77
CA CYS A 175 -11.72 -3.39 -7.03
C CYS A 175 -12.46 -3.52 -5.68
N TYR A 176 -11.72 -3.34 -4.58
CA TYR A 176 -12.19 -3.50 -3.20
C TYR A 176 -13.27 -2.51 -2.74
N ILE A 177 -13.39 -1.35 -3.41
CA ILE A 177 -14.46 -0.35 -3.19
C ILE A 177 -15.54 -0.37 -4.28
N SER A 178 -15.41 -1.23 -5.30
CA SER A 178 -16.29 -1.26 -6.49
C SER A 178 -16.37 0.07 -7.26
N ALA A 179 -15.31 0.89 -7.21
CA ALA A 179 -15.22 2.17 -7.91
C ALA A 179 -15.34 2.03 -9.44
N GLY A 180 -15.82 3.07 -10.13
CA GLY A 180 -15.97 3.04 -11.60
C GLY A 180 -16.42 4.38 -12.21
N PRO A 181 -16.66 4.42 -13.54
CA PRO A 181 -17.01 5.65 -14.26
C PRO A 181 -18.43 6.17 -13.98
N SER A 182 -19.31 5.31 -13.48
CA SER A 182 -20.72 5.60 -13.16
C SER A 182 -20.96 6.11 -11.73
N GLU A 183 -19.91 6.19 -10.91
CA GLU A 183 -19.96 6.66 -9.53
C GLU A 183 -20.14 8.19 -9.44
N SER A 184 -20.72 8.67 -8.34
CA SER A 184 -21.08 10.09 -8.16
C SER A 184 -20.28 10.75 -7.03
N ALA A 185 -19.96 12.03 -7.21
CA ALA A 185 -19.35 12.87 -6.19
C ALA A 185 -20.31 13.26 -5.05
N ALA A 186 -21.63 13.02 -5.18
CA ALA A 186 -22.65 13.57 -4.28
C ALA A 186 -22.58 13.08 -2.81
N ALA A 187 -21.81 12.03 -2.52
CA ALA A 187 -21.56 11.55 -1.17
C ALA A 187 -20.09 11.73 -0.71
N GLU A 188 -19.24 12.31 -1.56
CA GLU A 188 -17.83 12.56 -1.26
C GLU A 188 -17.69 13.77 -0.32
N LEU A 189 -16.78 13.70 0.65
CA LEU A 189 -16.41 14.84 1.49
C LEU A 189 -15.85 15.98 0.63
N ASP A 190 -16.29 17.22 0.87
CA ASP A 190 -15.73 18.40 0.23
C ASP A 190 -14.30 18.73 0.73
N THR A 191 -13.67 19.73 0.12
CA THR A 191 -12.29 20.13 0.44
C THR A 191 -12.13 20.58 1.90
N ALA A 192 -13.10 21.31 2.46
CA ALA A 192 -13.03 21.84 3.81
C ALA A 192 -13.17 20.73 4.87
N ALA A 193 -14.07 19.78 4.65
CA ALA A 193 -14.19 18.58 5.46
C ALA A 193 -12.93 17.68 5.36
N CYS A 194 -12.31 17.60 4.18
CA CYS A 194 -11.01 16.95 4.04
C CYS A 194 -9.89 17.69 4.81
N VAL A 195 -9.88 19.02 4.85
CA VAL A 195 -8.88 19.80 5.61
C VAL A 195 -9.04 19.62 7.13
N ASP A 196 -10.24 19.76 7.71
CA ASP A 196 -10.44 19.51 9.15
C ASP A 196 -10.09 18.06 9.54
N ILE A 197 -10.38 17.07 8.69
CA ILE A 197 -9.98 15.68 8.97
C ILE A 197 -8.45 15.51 8.90
N VAL A 198 -7.71 16.27 8.09
CA VAL A 198 -6.23 16.30 8.14
C VAL A 198 -5.76 16.85 9.49
N ASP A 199 -6.35 17.93 10.00
CA ASP A 199 -6.02 18.47 11.32
C ASP A 199 -6.33 17.48 12.45
N GLN A 200 -7.48 16.80 12.38
CA GLN A 200 -7.85 15.73 13.31
C GLN A 200 -6.86 14.56 13.30
N LEU A 201 -6.33 14.20 12.13
CA LEU A 201 -5.30 13.17 12.00
C LEU A 201 -3.96 13.62 12.63
N LEU A 202 -3.55 14.86 12.34
CA LEU A 202 -2.28 15.43 12.83
C LEU A 202 -2.29 15.67 14.34
N ALA A 203 -3.43 16.01 14.92
CA ALA A 203 -3.63 16.11 16.37
C ALA A 203 -3.49 14.76 17.12
N VAL A 204 -3.59 13.63 16.41
CA VAL A 204 -3.37 12.28 16.98
C VAL A 204 -1.97 11.73 16.64
N ASN A 205 -1.42 12.09 15.48
CA ASN A 205 -0.06 11.77 15.05
C ASN A 205 0.48 12.90 14.18
N PRO A 206 1.45 13.72 14.63
CA PRO A 206 1.96 14.86 13.86
C PRO A 206 2.91 14.50 12.70
N ALA A 207 3.19 13.21 12.47
CA ALA A 207 3.96 12.74 11.31
C ALA A 207 3.45 11.39 10.77
N PRO A 208 2.21 11.32 10.22
CA PRO A 208 1.65 10.12 9.64
C PRO A 208 2.10 9.93 8.19
N LEU A 209 2.00 8.70 7.69
CA LEU A 209 1.98 8.42 6.25
C LEU A 209 0.52 8.42 5.78
N LEU A 210 0.12 9.42 5.01
CA LEU A 210 -1.18 9.47 4.34
C LEU A 210 -1.06 8.89 2.93
N ILE A 211 -1.85 7.86 2.64
CA ILE A 211 -1.95 7.25 1.31
C ILE A 211 -3.26 7.73 0.68
N LEU A 212 -3.20 8.82 -0.07
CA LEU A 212 -4.36 9.39 -0.76
C LEU A 212 -4.65 8.57 -2.02
N SER A 213 -5.87 8.04 -2.12
CA SER A 213 -6.31 7.14 -3.17
C SER A 213 -7.84 7.17 -3.23
N GLY A 214 -8.49 6.03 -3.54
CA GLY A 214 -9.94 5.95 -3.78
C GLY A 214 -10.26 6.26 -5.23
N GLY A 215 -11.13 5.43 -5.81
CA GLY A 215 -11.45 5.44 -7.24
C GLY A 215 -10.19 5.56 -8.09
N GLU A 216 -10.10 6.66 -8.85
CA GLU A 216 -8.84 7.24 -9.28
C GLU A 216 -8.71 8.65 -8.68
N PRO A 217 -7.76 8.92 -7.76
CA PRO A 217 -7.64 10.23 -7.11
C PRO A 217 -7.35 11.37 -8.10
N LEU A 218 -6.70 11.09 -9.25
CA LEU A 218 -6.42 12.09 -10.30
C LEU A 218 -7.69 12.60 -11.04
N LEU A 219 -8.88 12.13 -10.67
CA LEU A 219 -10.19 12.67 -11.07
C LEU A 219 -10.77 13.70 -10.06
N ARG A 220 -10.10 13.95 -8.93
CA ARG A 220 -10.51 14.91 -7.92
C ARG A 220 -9.73 16.24 -8.10
N PRO A 221 -10.38 17.37 -8.47
CA PRO A 221 -9.69 18.62 -8.80
C PRO A 221 -8.84 19.18 -7.64
N ASP A 222 -9.34 19.05 -6.42
CA ASP A 222 -8.76 19.54 -5.17
C ASP A 222 -7.74 18.58 -4.53
N LEU A 223 -7.35 17.49 -5.22
CA LEU A 223 -6.32 16.56 -4.73
C LEU A 223 -5.01 17.27 -4.36
N GLY A 224 -4.59 18.25 -5.17
CA GLY A 224 -3.37 19.02 -4.94
C GLY A 224 -3.44 19.89 -3.69
N GLU A 225 -4.61 20.45 -3.39
CA GLU A 225 -4.86 21.29 -2.20
C GLU A 225 -4.81 20.44 -0.92
N ILE A 226 -5.54 19.31 -0.90
CA ILE A 226 -5.53 18.35 0.22
C ILE A 226 -4.12 17.79 0.46
N ALA A 227 -3.40 17.43 -0.61
CA ALA A 227 -2.03 16.94 -0.52
C ALA A 227 -1.06 18.00 0.01
N HIS A 228 -1.15 19.23 -0.51
CA HIS A 228 -0.31 20.35 -0.07
C HIS A 228 -0.54 20.68 1.41
N TYR A 229 -1.80 20.80 1.84
CA TYR A 229 -2.16 21.09 3.23
C TYR A 229 -1.61 20.03 4.20
N ALA A 230 -1.77 18.75 3.85
CA ALA A 230 -1.23 17.66 4.66
C ALA A 230 0.30 17.65 4.70
N CYS A 231 0.99 17.89 3.57
CA CYS A 231 2.44 17.97 3.52
C CYS A 231 3.00 19.16 4.32
N ALA A 232 2.36 20.33 4.21
CA ALA A 232 2.77 21.55 4.92
C ALA A 232 2.70 21.39 6.44
N ASN A 233 1.65 20.72 6.94
CA ASN A 233 1.42 20.50 8.38
C ASN A 233 2.06 19.21 8.93
N GLY A 234 2.95 18.55 8.17
CA GLY A 234 3.86 17.51 8.69
C GLY A 234 3.60 16.07 8.23
N ALA A 235 2.53 15.80 7.48
CA ALA A 235 2.30 14.48 6.92
C ALA A 235 3.25 14.14 5.78
N THR A 236 3.61 12.85 5.66
CA THR A 236 4.18 12.31 4.43
C THR A 236 3.05 11.81 3.55
N VAL A 237 2.79 12.47 2.42
CA VAL A 237 1.75 12.06 1.47
C VAL A 237 2.33 11.18 0.37
N VAL A 238 1.61 10.10 0.05
CA VAL A 238 1.81 9.25 -1.14
C VAL A 238 0.48 9.10 -1.87
N VAL A 239 0.46 9.18 -3.20
CA VAL A 239 -0.77 9.03 -4.00
C VAL A 239 -0.85 7.64 -4.65
N GLY A 240 -1.90 6.88 -4.37
CA GLY A 240 -2.17 5.57 -4.95
C GLY A 240 -3.11 5.66 -6.15
N THR A 241 -2.60 5.40 -7.35
CA THR A 241 -3.25 5.67 -8.65
C THR A 241 -3.17 4.46 -9.60
N ASN A 242 -4.10 4.40 -10.55
CA ASN A 242 -4.04 3.49 -11.69
C ASN A 242 -2.99 3.91 -12.74
N GLY A 243 -2.44 5.13 -12.65
CA GLY A 243 -1.32 5.62 -13.47
C GLY A 243 -1.69 6.15 -14.85
N THR A 244 -2.84 5.77 -15.43
CA THR A 244 -3.25 6.19 -16.79
C THR A 244 -3.38 7.70 -16.96
N LEU A 245 -3.63 8.43 -15.86
CA LEU A 245 -3.80 9.88 -15.86
C LEU A 245 -2.52 10.67 -15.52
N LEU A 246 -1.37 10.02 -15.26
CA LEU A 246 -0.11 10.69 -14.90
C LEU A 246 0.58 11.33 -16.13
N THR A 247 0.19 12.56 -16.43
CA THR A 247 0.89 13.47 -17.34
C THR A 247 2.00 14.22 -16.61
N GLU A 248 2.86 14.94 -17.35
CA GLU A 248 4.00 15.67 -16.77
C GLU A 248 3.54 16.82 -15.87
N GLU A 249 2.47 17.53 -16.24
CA GLU A 249 1.87 18.63 -15.48
C GLU A 249 1.26 18.13 -14.16
N ARG A 250 0.64 16.93 -14.17
CA ARG A 250 0.12 16.30 -12.96
C ARG A 250 1.24 15.81 -12.05
N ILE A 251 2.34 15.28 -12.59
CA ILE A 251 3.50 14.87 -11.79
C ILE A 251 4.18 16.11 -11.17
N ALA A 252 4.27 17.23 -11.91
CA ALA A 252 4.71 18.51 -11.36
C ALA A 252 3.79 18.99 -10.23
N ALA A 253 2.48 19.10 -10.47
CA ALA A 253 1.51 19.56 -9.47
C ALA A 253 1.49 18.69 -8.19
N LEU A 254 1.68 17.37 -8.29
CA LEU A 254 1.85 16.50 -7.11
C LEU A 254 3.17 16.80 -6.37
N THR A 255 4.25 17.05 -7.11
CA THR A 255 5.57 17.38 -6.53
C THR A 255 5.55 18.74 -5.82
N ASP A 256 4.89 19.74 -6.41
CA ASP A 256 4.68 21.08 -5.83
C ASP A 256 3.75 21.04 -4.61
N ALA A 257 2.77 20.12 -4.60
CA ALA A 257 1.98 19.76 -3.42
C ALA A 257 2.77 18.94 -2.36
N GLY A 258 4.08 18.76 -2.53
CA GLY A 258 4.97 18.09 -1.58
C GLY A 258 4.85 16.56 -1.53
N VAL A 259 4.08 15.94 -2.44
CA VAL A 259 3.85 14.50 -2.46
C VAL A 259 5.19 13.77 -2.59
N ARG A 260 5.41 12.80 -1.71
CA ARG A 260 6.71 12.15 -1.51
C ARG A 260 6.94 10.93 -2.38
N GLY A 261 5.89 10.46 -3.05
CA GLY A 261 5.93 9.42 -4.06
C GLY A 261 4.54 9.01 -4.53
N VAL A 262 4.48 8.16 -5.55
CA VAL A 262 3.23 7.57 -6.05
C VAL A 262 3.27 6.05 -6.02
N ALA A 263 2.12 5.42 -5.82
CA ALA A 263 1.99 3.98 -5.95
C ALA A 263 1.15 3.67 -7.19
N VAL A 264 1.78 3.07 -8.18
CA VAL A 264 1.24 2.85 -9.52
C VAL A 264 0.89 1.38 -9.70
N SER A 265 -0.29 1.13 -10.23
CA SER A 265 -0.79 -0.22 -10.47
C SER A 265 -0.19 -0.89 -11.70
N VAL A 266 0.41 -2.07 -11.55
CA VAL A 266 0.82 -2.96 -12.66
C VAL A 266 0.53 -4.41 -12.29
N ASP A 267 -0.53 -4.98 -12.85
CA ASP A 267 -0.89 -6.39 -12.58
C ASP A 267 -0.23 -7.39 -13.54
N SER A 268 0.32 -6.93 -14.66
CA SER A 268 0.98 -7.77 -15.66
C SER A 268 1.81 -6.95 -16.63
N LEU A 269 2.79 -7.59 -17.28
CA LEU A 269 3.52 -7.10 -18.46
C LEU A 269 2.88 -7.52 -19.80
N ARG A 270 1.78 -8.29 -19.76
CA ARG A 270 0.98 -8.64 -20.94
C ARG A 270 -0.22 -7.70 -21.02
N PRO A 271 -0.37 -6.87 -22.08
CA PRO A 271 -1.54 -6.01 -22.24
C PRO A 271 -2.86 -6.82 -22.22
N SER A 272 -2.86 -7.98 -22.87
CA SER A 272 -3.98 -8.93 -22.89
C SER A 272 -4.36 -9.53 -21.52
N TYR A 273 -3.55 -9.32 -20.47
CA TYR A 273 -3.92 -9.60 -19.09
C TYR A 273 -4.20 -8.32 -18.30
N HIS A 274 -3.27 -7.36 -18.29
CA HIS A 274 -3.37 -6.10 -17.54
C HIS A 274 -4.65 -5.33 -17.90
N ASP A 275 -4.82 -5.01 -19.20
CA ASP A 275 -5.89 -4.16 -19.69
C ASP A 275 -7.26 -4.81 -19.47
N ASN A 276 -7.34 -6.14 -19.66
CA ASN A 276 -8.55 -6.92 -19.45
C ASN A 276 -8.92 -7.00 -17.96
N PHE A 277 -7.96 -7.27 -17.06
CA PHE A 277 -8.20 -7.35 -15.63
C PHE A 277 -8.59 -5.99 -15.01
N ARG A 278 -8.22 -4.90 -15.68
CA ARG A 278 -8.55 -3.51 -15.30
C ARG A 278 -9.73 -2.90 -16.04
N HIS A 279 -10.25 -3.58 -17.06
CA HIS A 279 -11.22 -3.05 -18.03
C HIS A 279 -10.77 -1.70 -18.64
N GLY A 280 -9.48 -1.60 -19.00
CA GLY A 280 -8.85 -0.40 -19.53
C GLY A 280 -7.92 -0.72 -20.71
N ARG A 281 -8.44 -0.63 -21.94
CA ARG A 281 -7.68 -0.90 -23.17
C ARG A 281 -6.58 0.17 -23.36
N GLY A 282 -5.32 -0.25 -23.41
CA GLY A 282 -4.15 0.62 -23.47
C GLY A 282 -3.52 0.93 -22.10
N ALA A 283 -4.17 0.57 -20.99
CA ALA A 283 -3.75 1.00 -19.65
C ALA A 283 -2.30 0.61 -19.31
N LEU A 284 -1.82 -0.57 -19.71
CA LEU A 284 -0.42 -0.94 -19.49
C LEU A 284 0.56 0.01 -20.22
N ALA A 285 0.23 0.45 -21.43
CA ALA A 285 1.09 1.35 -22.20
C ALA A 285 1.10 2.77 -21.60
N ASP A 286 -0.07 3.27 -21.18
CA ASP A 286 -0.19 4.56 -20.48
C ASP A 286 0.59 4.56 -19.16
N VAL A 287 0.52 3.44 -18.41
CA VAL A 287 1.27 3.24 -17.17
C VAL A 287 2.78 3.15 -17.41
N GLN A 288 3.23 2.45 -18.45
CA GLN A 288 4.66 2.42 -18.81
C GLN A 288 5.18 3.81 -19.20
N ALA A 289 4.40 4.60 -19.94
CA ALA A 289 4.72 6.01 -20.21
C ALA A 289 4.74 6.86 -18.93
N ALA A 290 3.81 6.63 -17.99
CA ALA A 290 3.81 7.28 -16.68
C ALA A 290 5.06 6.96 -15.85
N LEU A 291 5.53 5.70 -15.81
CA LEU A 291 6.76 5.34 -15.10
C LEU A 291 7.99 6.03 -15.70
N ALA A 292 8.05 6.21 -17.02
CA ALA A 292 9.10 6.98 -17.68
C ALA A 292 9.08 8.47 -17.27
N ARG A 293 7.89 9.10 -17.20
CA ARG A 293 7.74 10.48 -16.70
C ARG A 293 8.13 10.61 -15.22
N LEU A 294 7.74 9.65 -14.39
CA LEU A 294 8.12 9.61 -12.96
C LEU A 294 9.63 9.48 -12.76
N ARG A 295 10.32 8.66 -13.59
CA ARG A 295 11.79 8.63 -13.63
C ARG A 295 12.38 10.00 -13.97
N ALA A 296 11.87 10.66 -15.01
CA ALA A 296 12.37 11.95 -15.50
C ALA A 296 12.19 13.08 -14.47
N ALA A 297 10.98 13.21 -13.91
CA ALA A 297 10.66 14.12 -12.80
C ALA A 297 11.28 13.71 -11.46
N ARG A 298 11.83 12.49 -11.38
CA ARG A 298 12.51 11.88 -10.23
C ARG A 298 11.63 11.63 -8.99
N LEU A 299 10.32 11.80 -9.09
CA LEU A 299 9.36 11.40 -8.06
C LEU A 299 9.45 9.89 -7.83
N ASP A 300 9.72 9.47 -6.59
CA ASP A 300 9.89 8.06 -6.26
C ASP A 300 8.55 7.31 -6.37
N PHE A 301 8.58 6.08 -6.88
CA PHE A 301 7.35 5.32 -7.12
C PHE A 301 7.43 3.86 -6.67
N ILE A 302 6.24 3.30 -6.40
CA ILE A 302 6.00 1.94 -5.93
C ILE A 302 5.17 1.22 -7.00
N VAL A 303 5.56 0.01 -7.39
CA VAL A 303 4.71 -0.87 -8.21
C VAL A 303 3.78 -1.67 -7.29
N GLN A 304 2.49 -1.65 -7.60
CA GLN A 304 1.47 -2.46 -6.92
C GLN A 304 0.87 -3.50 -7.88
N THR A 305 0.85 -4.76 -7.47
CA THR A 305 0.37 -5.89 -8.28
C THR A 305 -0.63 -6.70 -7.46
N THR A 306 -1.84 -6.91 -7.97
CA THR A 306 -2.75 -7.93 -7.40
C THR A 306 -2.42 -9.30 -8.01
N VAL A 307 -1.97 -10.25 -7.19
CA VAL A 307 -1.69 -11.62 -7.66
C VAL A 307 -2.99 -12.41 -7.83
N THR A 308 -3.04 -13.19 -8.91
CA THR A 308 -4.12 -14.11 -9.27
C THR A 308 -3.53 -15.39 -9.89
N LYS A 309 -4.39 -16.37 -10.19
CA LYS A 309 -4.01 -17.56 -10.97
C LYS A 309 -3.46 -17.23 -12.38
N GLY A 310 -3.86 -16.08 -12.97
CA GLY A 310 -3.52 -15.71 -14.34
C GLY A 310 -2.18 -14.97 -14.53
N ASN A 311 -1.66 -14.33 -13.48
CA ASN A 311 -0.39 -13.60 -13.52
C ASN A 311 0.73 -14.19 -12.63
N ARG A 312 0.43 -15.07 -11.65
CA ARG A 312 1.44 -15.58 -10.69
C ARG A 312 2.74 -16.10 -11.33
N ALA A 313 2.63 -16.75 -12.50
CA ALA A 313 3.77 -17.34 -13.22
C ALA A 313 4.72 -16.30 -13.87
N GLU A 314 4.37 -15.01 -13.87
CA GLU A 314 5.22 -13.93 -14.38
C GLU A 314 5.77 -13.01 -13.28
N LEU A 315 5.44 -13.27 -12.00
CA LEU A 315 5.82 -12.41 -10.88
C LEU A 315 7.33 -12.18 -10.78
N GLU A 316 8.16 -13.20 -11.03
CA GLU A 316 9.63 -13.04 -11.01
C GLU A 316 10.11 -12.01 -12.04
N ARG A 317 9.55 -12.06 -13.25
CA ARG A 317 9.82 -11.09 -14.32
C ARG A 317 9.27 -9.71 -13.97
N LEU A 318 8.12 -9.62 -13.31
CA LEU A 318 7.49 -8.37 -12.90
C LEU A 318 8.24 -7.69 -11.75
N VAL A 319 8.81 -8.47 -10.81
CA VAL A 319 9.71 -7.99 -9.74
C VAL A 319 11.03 -7.49 -10.33
N ALA A 320 11.65 -8.26 -11.22
CA ALA A 320 12.87 -7.84 -11.93
C ALA A 320 12.65 -6.54 -12.70
N TRP A 321 11.61 -6.49 -13.53
CA TRP A 321 11.21 -5.29 -14.27
C TRP A 321 10.93 -4.11 -13.35
N SER A 322 10.22 -4.29 -12.23
CA SER A 322 9.97 -3.19 -11.27
C SER A 322 11.27 -2.59 -10.71
N ALA A 323 12.28 -3.43 -10.47
CA ALA A 323 13.60 -3.00 -10.01
C ALA A 323 14.45 -2.36 -11.13
N ASP A 324 14.23 -2.74 -12.39
CA ASP A 324 14.90 -2.16 -13.58
C ASP A 324 14.28 -0.80 -13.96
N GLU A 325 12.95 -0.65 -13.86
CA GLU A 325 12.24 0.62 -13.97
C GLU A 325 12.61 1.61 -12.86
N GLY A 326 13.19 1.14 -11.75
CA GLY A 326 13.65 1.97 -10.63
C GLY A 326 12.60 2.23 -9.54
N ALA A 327 11.63 1.32 -9.36
CA ALA A 327 10.68 1.41 -8.25
C ALA A 327 11.39 1.24 -6.90
N VAL A 328 10.98 2.02 -5.88
CA VAL A 328 11.52 1.89 -4.51
C VAL A 328 10.93 0.69 -3.76
N SER A 329 9.77 0.20 -4.20
CA SER A 329 9.14 -1.02 -3.67
C SER A 329 8.23 -1.70 -4.69
N PHE A 330 8.22 -3.03 -4.65
CA PHE A 330 7.21 -3.89 -5.25
C PHE A 330 6.28 -4.42 -4.16
N ASN A 331 4.99 -4.11 -4.25
CA ASN A 331 3.96 -4.57 -3.32
C ASN A 331 3.05 -5.60 -4.02
N CYS A 332 3.17 -6.88 -3.62
CA CYS A 332 2.28 -7.95 -4.07
C CYS A 332 1.05 -8.03 -3.16
N TYR A 333 -0.11 -7.62 -3.67
CA TYR A 333 -1.41 -7.69 -3.02
C TYR A 333 -2.07 -9.04 -3.29
N PHE A 334 -2.39 -9.77 -2.23
CA PHE A 334 -3.24 -10.95 -2.31
C PHE A 334 -4.71 -10.50 -2.23
N LEU A 335 -5.54 -11.03 -3.13
CA LEU A 335 -6.96 -10.69 -3.25
C LEU A 335 -7.70 -10.98 -1.93
N VAL A 336 -8.35 -9.99 -1.32
CA VAL A 336 -9.35 -10.24 -0.26
C VAL A 336 -10.74 -10.21 -0.91
N PRO A 337 -11.63 -11.19 -0.66
CA PRO A 337 -12.99 -11.20 -1.22
C PRO A 337 -13.85 -10.04 -0.73
N THR A 338 -13.79 -8.89 -1.41
CA THR A 338 -14.56 -7.68 -1.08
C THR A 338 -14.68 -6.77 -2.31
N GLY A 339 -15.69 -5.90 -2.33
CA GLY A 339 -16.08 -5.16 -3.53
C GLY A 339 -16.33 -6.09 -4.73
N ARG A 340 -15.93 -5.68 -5.94
CA ARG A 340 -15.97 -6.58 -7.13
C ARG A 340 -15.06 -7.80 -6.98
N GLY A 341 -14.02 -7.70 -6.15
CA GLY A 341 -13.12 -8.81 -5.82
C GLY A 341 -13.79 -9.99 -5.12
N ALA A 342 -14.99 -9.81 -4.52
CA ALA A 342 -15.75 -10.91 -3.90
C ALA A 342 -16.23 -11.97 -4.91
N ALA A 343 -16.37 -11.63 -6.19
CA ALA A 343 -16.80 -12.55 -7.25
C ALA A 343 -15.63 -13.28 -7.96
N LEU A 344 -14.38 -13.02 -7.56
CA LEU A 344 -13.20 -13.57 -8.22
C LEU A 344 -12.70 -14.87 -7.56
N SER A 345 -12.18 -15.79 -8.37
CA SER A 345 -11.52 -17.00 -7.87
C SER A 345 -10.11 -16.68 -7.37
N ASP A 346 -9.94 -16.65 -6.05
CA ASP A 346 -8.64 -16.49 -5.39
C ASP A 346 -7.69 -17.68 -5.62
N LEU A 347 -6.41 -17.52 -5.29
CA LEU A 347 -5.40 -18.57 -5.24
C LEU A 347 -5.84 -19.73 -4.33
N THR A 348 -5.40 -20.96 -4.62
CA THR A 348 -5.51 -22.04 -3.62
C THR A 348 -4.50 -21.80 -2.49
N PRO A 349 -4.71 -22.34 -1.27
CA PRO A 349 -3.74 -22.21 -0.19
C PRO A 349 -2.32 -22.69 -0.55
N ALA A 350 -2.18 -23.70 -1.42
CA ALA A 350 -0.88 -24.15 -1.92
C ALA A 350 -0.22 -23.14 -2.87
N ASP A 351 -1.00 -22.54 -3.78
CA ASP A 351 -0.49 -21.45 -4.63
C ASP A 351 -0.13 -20.20 -3.82
N TYR A 352 -0.90 -19.93 -2.76
CA TYR A 352 -0.72 -18.80 -1.85
C TYR A 352 0.60 -18.94 -1.07
N GLU A 353 0.86 -20.12 -0.52
CA GLU A 353 2.09 -20.49 0.18
C GLU A 353 3.31 -20.40 -0.76
N ALA A 354 3.19 -20.92 -2.00
CA ALA A 354 4.26 -20.88 -3.00
C ALA A 354 4.66 -19.44 -3.38
N VAL A 355 3.67 -18.58 -3.71
CA VAL A 355 3.94 -17.16 -4.05
C VAL A 355 4.55 -16.42 -2.86
N LEU A 356 4.20 -16.77 -1.62
CA LEU A 356 4.83 -16.17 -0.43
C LEU A 356 6.28 -16.62 -0.23
N ALA A 357 6.61 -17.88 -0.53
CA ALA A 357 7.99 -18.37 -0.49
C ALA A 357 8.86 -17.72 -1.59
N ASP A 358 8.29 -17.49 -2.77
CA ASP A 358 8.92 -16.70 -3.84
C ASP A 358 9.17 -15.25 -3.40
N LEU A 359 8.17 -14.58 -2.81
CA LEU A 359 8.31 -13.23 -2.28
C LEU A 359 9.36 -13.14 -1.17
N ALA A 360 9.50 -14.16 -0.31
CA ALA A 360 10.53 -14.20 0.74
C ALA A 360 11.94 -14.33 0.13
N ARG A 361 12.11 -15.21 -0.87
CA ARG A 361 13.36 -15.32 -1.66
C ARG A 361 13.72 -13.98 -2.32
N TRP A 362 12.74 -13.29 -2.90
CA TRP A 362 12.98 -12.00 -3.55
C TRP A 362 13.20 -10.84 -2.56
N GLU A 363 12.69 -10.87 -1.33
CA GLU A 363 13.04 -9.86 -0.31
C GLU A 363 14.54 -9.88 -0.02
N GLY A 364 15.12 -11.06 0.22
CA GLY A 364 16.56 -11.22 0.36
C GLY A 364 17.34 -10.81 -0.90
N ALA A 365 16.91 -11.29 -2.08
CA ALA A 365 17.63 -11.06 -3.34
C ALA A 365 17.64 -9.61 -3.84
N TYR A 366 16.59 -8.82 -3.55
CA TYR A 366 16.49 -7.40 -3.94
C TYR A 366 16.83 -6.44 -2.77
N ARG A 367 17.26 -6.96 -1.62
CA ARG A 367 17.59 -6.17 -0.43
C ARG A 367 18.67 -5.13 -0.73
N GLY A 368 18.38 -3.86 -0.45
CA GLY A 368 19.25 -2.73 -0.78
C GLY A 368 19.07 -2.17 -2.20
N ARG A 369 18.33 -2.85 -3.09
CA ARG A 369 17.92 -2.33 -4.41
C ARG A 369 16.45 -1.87 -4.42
N MET A 370 15.53 -2.72 -3.96
CA MET A 370 14.08 -2.47 -3.95
C MET A 370 13.42 -3.25 -2.81
N LEU A 371 12.42 -2.67 -2.13
CA LEU A 371 11.65 -3.38 -1.11
C LEU A 371 10.60 -4.30 -1.74
N VAL A 372 10.75 -5.63 -1.62
CA VAL A 372 9.69 -6.61 -1.96
C VAL A 372 8.80 -6.84 -0.73
N ARG A 373 7.47 -6.72 -0.88
CA ARG A 373 6.53 -6.86 0.23
C ARG A 373 5.23 -7.56 -0.18
N ALA A 374 4.77 -8.51 0.63
CA ALA A 374 3.39 -9.00 0.57
C ALA A 374 2.41 -7.99 1.22
N LYS A 375 1.16 -7.95 0.74
CA LYS A 375 0.03 -7.19 1.29
C LYS A 375 -1.21 -8.07 1.40
N CYS A 376 -1.98 -7.89 2.46
CA CYS A 376 -3.07 -8.78 2.89
C CYS A 376 -2.67 -10.26 3.12
N ALA A 377 -1.38 -10.54 3.33
CA ALA A 377 -0.85 -11.87 3.62
C ALA A 377 0.22 -11.84 4.73
N PRO A 378 -0.15 -11.74 6.02
CA PRO A 378 0.81 -11.72 7.14
C PRO A 378 1.68 -12.97 7.25
N HIS A 379 1.27 -14.10 6.65
CA HIS A 379 2.08 -15.34 6.57
C HIS A 379 3.44 -15.14 5.89
N PHE A 380 3.60 -14.08 5.09
CA PHE A 380 4.90 -13.63 4.58
C PHE A 380 5.96 -13.53 5.69
N MET A 381 5.59 -13.02 6.88
CA MET A 381 6.53 -12.84 7.98
C MET A 381 7.01 -14.17 8.57
N ARG A 382 6.15 -15.20 8.60
CA ARG A 382 6.56 -16.58 8.96
C ARG A 382 7.62 -17.09 7.99
N LEU A 383 7.34 -16.99 6.68
CA LEU A 383 8.24 -17.51 5.65
C LEU A 383 9.56 -16.76 5.61
N VAL A 384 9.56 -15.42 5.79
CA VAL A 384 10.80 -14.67 5.95
C VAL A 384 11.57 -15.12 7.18
N HIS A 385 10.93 -15.24 8.36
CA HIS A 385 11.58 -15.77 9.57
C HIS A 385 12.16 -17.18 9.38
N GLN A 386 11.47 -18.05 8.64
CA GLN A 386 11.95 -19.40 8.31
C GLN A 386 13.16 -19.41 7.35
N THR A 387 13.42 -18.32 6.61
CA THR A 387 14.56 -18.19 5.68
C THR A 387 15.69 -17.29 6.18
N ASP A 388 15.37 -16.27 6.98
CA ASP A 388 16.29 -15.24 7.50
C ASP A 388 15.66 -14.59 8.76
N PRO A 389 15.89 -15.15 9.96
CA PRO A 389 15.38 -14.61 11.22
C PRO A 389 15.85 -13.18 11.55
N GLU A 390 16.97 -12.73 10.98
CA GLU A 390 17.51 -11.38 11.16
C GLU A 390 17.06 -10.40 10.07
N SER A 391 16.17 -10.82 9.14
CA SER A 391 15.72 -9.96 8.05
C SER A 391 15.19 -8.61 8.57
N PRO A 392 15.65 -7.47 8.02
CA PRO A 392 15.18 -6.15 8.43
C PRO A 392 13.66 -5.96 8.38
N VAL A 393 12.93 -6.74 7.57
CA VAL A 393 11.47 -6.68 7.47
C VAL A 393 10.74 -7.27 8.68
N LEU A 394 11.41 -8.08 9.50
CA LEU A 394 10.87 -8.61 10.77
C LEU A 394 10.90 -7.56 11.90
N ASN A 395 11.66 -6.47 11.72
CA ASN A 395 11.75 -5.35 12.67
C ASN A 395 10.62 -4.30 12.50
N TYR A 396 9.46 -4.78 12.05
CA TYR A 396 8.18 -4.07 12.04
C TYR A 396 7.27 -4.73 13.10
N GLU A 397 6.36 -4.02 13.76
CA GLU A 397 5.33 -4.71 14.56
C GLU A 397 4.52 -5.56 13.60
N THR A 398 4.64 -6.88 13.73
CA THR A 398 4.59 -7.78 12.56
C THR A 398 3.24 -8.48 12.38
N ARG A 399 2.32 -8.33 13.37
CA ARG A 399 0.90 -8.64 13.22
C ARG A 399 0.26 -7.80 12.11
N CYS A 400 -0.83 -8.30 11.53
CA CYS A 400 -1.67 -7.52 10.62
C CYS A 400 -2.01 -6.14 11.24
N PRO A 401 -1.61 -4.98 10.64
CA PRO A 401 -1.64 -3.66 11.29
C PRO A 401 -3.06 -3.04 11.42
N CYS A 402 -4.06 -3.83 11.06
CA CYS A 402 -5.46 -3.48 10.86
C CYS A 402 -6.10 -3.02 12.19
N GLY A 403 -6.36 -1.72 12.33
CA GLY A 403 -6.89 -1.11 13.56
C GLY A 403 -5.87 -0.91 14.70
N THR A 404 -4.65 -1.42 14.58
CA THR A 404 -3.59 -1.24 15.59
C THR A 404 -2.73 -0.01 15.30
N GLN A 405 -2.32 0.16 14.04
CA GLN A 405 -1.48 1.28 13.56
C GLN A 405 -1.86 1.76 12.14
N TYR A 406 -2.83 1.08 11.52
CA TYR A 406 -3.34 1.36 10.18
C TYR A 406 -4.87 1.41 10.18
N CYS A 407 -5.43 2.36 9.44
CA CYS A 407 -6.85 2.45 9.15
C CYS A 407 -7.10 2.97 7.72
N ARG A 408 -8.36 2.91 7.28
CA ARG A 408 -8.88 3.62 6.11
C ARG A 408 -9.94 4.64 6.50
N ILE A 409 -9.94 5.79 5.83
CA ILE A 409 -11.08 6.71 5.74
C ILE A 409 -11.74 6.53 4.34
N THR A 410 -13.06 6.40 4.28
CA THR A 410 -13.83 6.27 3.02
C THR A 410 -14.18 7.64 2.42
N PRO A 411 -14.66 7.71 1.16
CA PRO A 411 -14.98 8.98 0.51
C PRO A 411 -16.08 9.78 1.22
N ASP A 412 -16.96 9.08 1.93
CA ASP A 412 -18.06 9.61 2.74
C ASP A 412 -17.71 9.76 4.23
N GLY A 413 -16.43 9.61 4.63
CA GLY A 413 -15.94 9.92 5.97
C GLY A 413 -16.00 8.79 7.01
N LYS A 414 -16.37 7.56 6.64
CA LYS A 414 -16.37 6.42 7.58
C LYS A 414 -14.93 5.95 7.84
N VAL A 415 -14.60 5.72 9.10
CA VAL A 415 -13.36 5.09 9.50
C VAL A 415 -13.55 3.57 9.50
N THR A 416 -12.61 2.84 8.90
CA THR A 416 -12.61 1.36 8.83
C THR A 416 -11.18 0.84 9.10
N PRO A 417 -10.98 -0.40 9.61
CA PRO A 417 -9.64 -0.81 10.05
C PRO A 417 -8.64 -1.16 8.94
N CYS A 418 -9.07 -1.36 7.70
CA CYS A 418 -8.22 -1.34 6.51
C CYS A 418 -9.10 -1.19 5.24
N PRO A 419 -8.52 -0.99 4.04
CA PRO A 419 -9.28 -0.90 2.79
C PRO A 419 -10.14 -2.12 2.45
N TYR A 420 -9.79 -3.30 2.97
CA TYR A 420 -10.42 -4.57 2.65
C TYR A 420 -11.39 -5.09 3.71
N LEU A 421 -11.50 -4.41 4.85
CA LEU A 421 -12.43 -4.73 5.93
C LEU A 421 -13.55 -3.66 5.93
N PRO A 422 -14.79 -3.99 5.54
CA PRO A 422 -15.87 -3.01 5.44
C PRO A 422 -16.42 -2.53 6.79
N GLU A 423 -16.15 -3.28 7.88
CA GLU A 423 -16.61 -2.94 9.24
C GLU A 423 -16.26 -1.51 9.63
N VAL A 424 -17.28 -0.73 10.03
CA VAL A 424 -17.15 0.69 10.35
C VAL A 424 -16.81 0.87 11.84
N ALA A 425 -15.72 1.59 12.10
CA ALA A 425 -15.29 1.97 13.45
C ALA A 425 -15.97 3.25 13.95
N GLY A 426 -16.37 4.14 13.04
CA GLY A 426 -17.04 5.42 13.32
C GLY A 426 -17.17 6.30 12.07
N ASP A 427 -17.76 7.49 12.21
CA ASP A 427 -18.05 8.43 11.13
C ASP A 427 -17.50 9.83 11.44
N LEU A 428 -16.58 10.32 10.60
CA LEU A 428 -15.94 11.64 10.78
C LEU A 428 -16.85 12.82 10.42
N ARG A 429 -18.04 12.57 9.88
CA ARG A 429 -19.09 13.60 9.69
C ARG A 429 -19.78 13.99 11.01
N SER A 430 -19.61 13.21 12.07
CA SER A 430 -20.31 13.42 13.36
C SER A 430 -19.46 13.09 14.61
N GLN A 431 -18.28 12.49 14.45
CA GLN A 431 -17.37 12.11 15.53
C GLN A 431 -15.96 12.62 15.25
N ARG A 432 -15.16 12.94 16.27
CA ARG A 432 -13.74 13.27 16.04
C ARG A 432 -12.92 11.98 15.88
N PHE A 433 -11.95 12.00 14.97
CA PHE A 433 -11.07 10.87 14.67
C PHE A 433 -10.32 10.37 15.90
N ALA A 434 -9.93 11.26 16.81
CA ALA A 434 -9.28 10.89 18.07
C ALA A 434 -10.15 9.95 18.92
N ASP A 435 -11.46 10.21 18.99
CA ASP A 435 -12.40 9.39 19.77
C ASP A 435 -12.62 8.05 19.06
N VAL A 436 -12.94 8.09 17.76
CA VAL A 436 -13.12 6.89 16.93
C VAL A 436 -11.87 5.99 17.00
N TRP A 437 -10.67 6.55 16.92
CA TRP A 437 -9.41 5.81 17.00
C TRP A 437 -9.14 5.25 18.40
N ARG A 438 -9.46 5.97 19.48
CA ARG A 438 -9.15 5.53 20.85
C ARG A 438 -10.20 4.56 21.41
N SER A 439 -11.49 4.86 21.27
CA SER A 439 -12.57 4.19 22.02
C SER A 439 -13.43 3.21 21.21
N SER A 440 -13.37 3.23 19.86
CA SER A 440 -14.26 2.39 19.03
C SER A 440 -14.16 0.90 19.41
N PRO A 441 -15.29 0.22 19.71
CA PRO A 441 -15.30 -1.20 20.08
C PRO A 441 -14.64 -2.10 19.04
N LEU A 442 -14.73 -1.76 17.74
CA LEU A 442 -14.09 -2.51 16.66
C LEU A 442 -12.56 -2.47 16.76
N PHE A 443 -11.99 -1.29 17.04
CA PHE A 443 -10.54 -1.16 17.25
C PHE A 443 -10.09 -1.81 18.55
N ARG A 444 -10.84 -1.65 19.65
CA ARG A 444 -10.55 -2.35 20.91
C ARG A 444 -10.52 -3.87 20.71
N ARG A 445 -11.53 -4.45 20.04
CA ARG A 445 -11.54 -5.87 19.65
C ARG A 445 -10.30 -6.26 18.84
N LEU A 446 -9.90 -5.47 17.84
CA LEU A 446 -8.74 -5.77 16.99
C LEU A 446 -7.38 -5.69 17.72
N ARG A 447 -7.28 -4.91 18.80
CA ARG A 447 -6.07 -4.68 19.61
C ARG A 447 -5.96 -5.66 20.77
N GLU A 448 -7.01 -5.73 21.58
CA GLU A 448 -7.08 -6.45 22.86
C GLU A 448 -7.62 -7.87 22.70
N GLY A 449 -8.37 -8.14 21.62
CA GLY A 449 -9.08 -9.40 21.43
C GLY A 449 -8.18 -10.59 21.07
N PRO A 450 -8.42 -11.77 21.66
CA PRO A 450 -7.69 -12.99 21.34
C PRO A 450 -7.99 -13.43 19.89
N LEU A 451 -6.95 -13.84 19.18
CA LEU A 451 -7.09 -14.47 17.86
C LEU A 451 -7.69 -15.88 18.02
N GLN A 452 -8.56 -16.27 17.10
CA GLN A 452 -9.27 -17.54 17.15
C GLN A 452 -8.57 -18.64 16.33
N GLY A 453 -8.93 -19.90 16.60
CA GLY A 453 -8.46 -21.08 15.88
C GLY A 453 -6.93 -21.19 15.82
N LYS A 454 -6.41 -21.71 14.71
CA LYS A 454 -4.97 -21.88 14.48
C LYS A 454 -4.17 -20.58 14.67
N CYS A 455 -4.73 -19.42 14.35
CA CYS A 455 -4.03 -18.13 14.52
C CYS A 455 -3.87 -17.69 15.99
N GLY A 456 -4.73 -18.20 16.90
CA GLY A 456 -4.59 -18.02 18.34
C GLY A 456 -3.56 -18.95 18.97
N ALA A 457 -3.52 -20.21 18.53
CA ALA A 457 -2.57 -21.21 19.03
C ALA A 457 -1.13 -21.03 18.49
N CYS A 458 -1.00 -20.48 17.28
CA CYS A 458 0.26 -20.37 16.53
C CYS A 458 1.43 -19.78 17.35
N GLU A 459 2.59 -20.41 17.22
CA GLU A 459 3.90 -19.93 17.65
C GLU A 459 4.28 -18.61 16.94
N TYR A 460 3.90 -18.43 15.67
CA TYR A 460 4.07 -17.17 14.91
C TYR A 460 2.98 -16.11 15.19
N ARG A 461 2.24 -16.17 16.30
CA ARG A 461 1.10 -15.25 16.53
C ARG A 461 1.51 -13.80 16.74
N ALA A 462 2.65 -13.53 17.39
CA ALA A 462 3.19 -12.19 17.56
C ALA A 462 3.65 -11.58 16.22
N VAL A 463 4.39 -12.37 15.42
CA VAL A 463 4.98 -11.93 14.15
C VAL A 463 4.07 -12.07 12.91
N CYS A 464 2.79 -12.46 13.05
CA CYS A 464 1.90 -12.62 11.89
C CYS A 464 0.41 -12.47 12.23
N GLY A 465 -0.13 -13.37 13.05
CA GLY A 465 -1.55 -13.38 13.46
C GLY A 465 -2.61 -13.58 12.35
N GLY A 466 -2.25 -13.69 11.07
CA GLY A 466 -3.19 -13.86 9.94
C GLY A 466 -3.97 -12.58 9.56
N CYS A 467 -4.51 -12.53 8.34
CA CYS A 467 -5.20 -11.34 7.83
C CYS A 467 -6.61 -11.17 8.42
N ARG A 468 -6.79 -10.13 9.25
CA ARG A 468 -8.07 -9.83 9.92
C ARG A 468 -9.23 -9.58 8.93
N ALA A 469 -8.94 -8.94 7.80
CA ALA A 469 -9.91 -8.69 6.74
C ALA A 469 -10.34 -9.98 6.02
N ARG A 470 -9.42 -10.93 5.82
CA ARG A 470 -9.71 -12.23 5.20
C ARG A 470 -10.47 -13.16 6.14
N GLY A 471 -10.11 -13.18 7.42
CA GLY A 471 -10.88 -13.88 8.47
C GLY A 471 -12.33 -13.41 8.50
N PHE A 472 -12.56 -12.09 8.51
CA PHE A 472 -13.91 -11.53 8.41
C PHE A 472 -14.63 -11.90 7.10
N ALA A 473 -13.97 -11.75 5.94
CA ALA A 473 -14.58 -11.99 4.63
C ALA A 473 -14.95 -13.45 4.34
N LEU A 474 -14.47 -14.42 5.14
CA LEU A 474 -14.71 -15.86 4.94
C LEU A 474 -15.38 -16.55 6.13
N GLU A 475 -15.12 -16.10 7.36
CA GLU A 475 -15.63 -16.69 8.61
C GLU A 475 -16.56 -15.74 9.39
N GLY A 476 -16.73 -14.49 8.95
CA GLY A 476 -17.62 -13.49 9.57
C GLY A 476 -17.05 -12.76 10.81
N ASP A 477 -15.89 -13.13 11.34
CA ASP A 477 -15.26 -12.43 12.47
C ASP A 477 -13.87 -11.87 12.14
N VAL A 478 -13.64 -10.60 12.52
CA VAL A 478 -12.36 -9.90 12.45
C VAL A 478 -11.27 -10.55 13.32
N LEU A 479 -11.64 -11.42 14.28
CA LEU A 479 -10.73 -12.21 15.10
C LEU A 479 -10.55 -13.67 14.64
N ALA A 480 -11.24 -14.10 13.59
CA ALA A 480 -11.15 -15.46 13.05
C ALA A 480 -9.73 -15.85 12.60
N ALA A 481 -9.48 -17.15 12.45
CA ALA A 481 -8.27 -17.63 11.80
C ALA A 481 -8.22 -17.21 10.33
N ASP A 482 -7.02 -17.16 9.73
CA ASP A 482 -6.86 -16.95 8.30
C ASP A 482 -6.87 -18.31 7.56
N PRO A 483 -7.89 -18.60 6.72
CA PRO A 483 -8.01 -19.89 6.06
C PRO A 483 -7.03 -20.07 4.88
N SER A 484 -6.41 -19.00 4.35
CA SER A 484 -5.42 -19.10 3.26
C SER A 484 -4.09 -19.71 3.69
N CYS A 485 -3.82 -19.77 4.99
CA CYS A 485 -2.61 -20.33 5.57
C CYS A 485 -2.60 -21.87 5.57
N LEU A 486 -1.64 -22.51 4.90
CA LEU A 486 -1.44 -23.97 5.01
C LEU A 486 -0.77 -24.41 6.33
N TYR A 487 -0.03 -23.52 6.98
CA TYR A 487 0.71 -23.85 8.21
C TYR A 487 -0.23 -24.25 9.36
N GLN A 488 0.05 -25.41 9.96
CA GLN A 488 -0.58 -25.88 11.18
C GLN A 488 0.39 -25.69 12.36
N PRO A 489 -0.03 -25.01 13.44
CA PRO A 489 0.77 -24.90 14.66
C PRO A 489 1.14 -26.25 15.26
N THR A 490 2.32 -26.32 15.86
CA THR A 490 2.73 -27.50 16.65
C THR A 490 2.11 -27.48 18.04
N GLY A 491 2.12 -26.31 18.70
CA GLY A 491 1.80 -26.17 20.12
C GLY A 491 3.01 -26.41 21.04
N ASP A 492 3.99 -27.19 20.59
CA ASP A 492 5.24 -27.49 21.32
C ASP A 492 6.25 -26.33 21.28
N THR A 493 6.13 -25.43 20.30
CA THR A 493 7.03 -24.29 20.13
C THR A 493 6.52 -23.06 20.90
N ALA A 494 7.41 -22.39 21.63
CA ALA A 494 7.12 -21.12 22.30
C ALA A 494 6.76 -20.01 21.28
N VAL A 495 6.19 -18.90 21.75
CA VAL A 495 5.88 -17.77 20.86
C VAL A 495 7.16 -17.19 20.27
N ILE A 496 7.17 -17.07 18.95
CA ILE A 496 8.24 -16.41 18.20
C ILE A 496 7.98 -14.91 18.30
N GLU A 497 8.57 -14.30 19.31
CA GLU A 497 8.56 -12.86 19.51
C GLU A 497 9.49 -12.14 18.50
N PRO A 498 9.21 -10.87 18.13
CA PRO A 498 10.10 -10.11 17.27
C PRO A 498 11.51 -9.98 17.86
N ALA A 499 12.54 -10.29 17.08
CA ALA A 499 13.95 -10.31 17.52
C ALA A 499 14.46 -8.95 18.07
N ARG A 500 13.74 -7.85 17.82
CA ARG A 500 14.00 -6.52 18.40
C ARG A 500 12.68 -5.90 18.83
N ALA A 501 12.68 -5.21 19.97
CA ALA A 501 11.51 -4.49 20.47
C ALA A 501 11.18 -3.30 19.53
N VAL A 502 10.22 -3.49 18.62
CA VAL A 502 9.86 -2.50 17.60
C VAL A 502 9.09 -1.34 18.23
N ARG A 503 9.81 -0.27 18.59
CA ARG A 503 9.21 0.99 19.06
C ARG A 503 8.79 1.86 17.88
N TYR A 504 7.68 1.52 17.23
CA TYR A 504 7.03 2.44 16.29
C TYR A 504 6.61 3.73 17.03
N GLY A 505 6.99 4.90 16.49
CA GLY A 505 6.68 6.20 17.09
C GLY A 505 7.40 6.53 18.40
N GLY A 506 8.06 5.57 19.05
CA GLY A 506 8.72 5.78 20.33
C GLY A 506 9.89 6.75 20.24
N ASP A 507 10.05 7.58 21.26
CA ASP A 507 11.12 8.58 21.33
C ASP A 507 12.50 7.90 21.38
N PHE A 508 13.21 7.94 20.24
CA PHE A 508 14.64 7.66 20.20
C PHE A 508 15.36 8.78 20.96
N GLN A 509 15.78 8.50 22.18
CA GLN A 509 16.60 9.40 22.98
C GLN A 509 18.01 9.43 22.38
N PRO A 510 18.45 10.56 21.78
CA PRO A 510 19.71 10.57 21.04
C PRO A 510 20.91 10.56 22.01
N ALA A 511 21.88 9.69 21.74
CA ALA A 511 23.09 9.56 22.54
C ALA A 511 24.30 10.26 21.88
N LEU A 512 24.07 11.07 20.85
CA LEU A 512 24.97 12.13 20.37
C LEU A 512 24.29 13.50 20.52
N ALA A 513 25.06 14.59 20.37
CA ALA A 513 24.47 15.89 20.14
C ALA A 513 23.75 15.91 18.76
N TRP A 514 22.64 16.64 18.66
CA TRP A 514 21.89 16.83 17.42
C TRP A 514 21.48 18.29 17.33
N THR A 515 21.93 19.00 16.29
CA THR A 515 21.62 20.42 16.11
C THR A 515 20.11 20.63 15.88
N PRO A 516 19.55 21.82 16.19
CA PRO A 516 18.12 22.09 16.00
C PRO A 516 17.65 21.80 14.56
N ALA A 517 18.42 22.23 13.55
CA ALA A 517 18.13 21.97 12.14
C ALA A 517 18.19 20.47 11.76
N ALA A 518 19.07 19.69 12.39
CA ALA A 518 19.12 18.23 12.19
C ALA A 518 17.90 17.53 12.83
N ARG A 519 17.49 17.96 14.03
CA ARG A 519 16.28 17.47 14.71
C ARG A 519 15.03 17.78 13.89
N GLU A 520 14.87 19.02 13.44
CA GLU A 520 13.73 19.46 12.63
C GLU A 520 13.61 18.66 11.31
N ARG A 521 14.74 18.44 10.62
CA ARG A 521 14.80 17.65 9.37
C ARG A 521 14.38 16.19 9.57
N VAL A 522 14.55 15.63 10.76
CA VAL A 522 14.15 14.26 11.14
C VAL A 522 12.74 14.21 11.74
N ALA A 523 12.25 15.29 12.36
CA ALA A 523 10.85 15.37 12.81
C ALA A 523 9.88 15.15 11.64
N ARG A 524 10.21 15.68 10.44
CA ARG A 524 9.46 15.49 9.18
C ARG A 524 9.53 14.06 8.59
N ILE A 525 10.22 13.10 9.23
CA ILE A 525 10.20 11.68 8.84
C ILE A 525 9.02 11.00 9.54
N PRO A 526 8.25 10.11 8.84
CA PRO A 526 7.12 9.40 9.43
C PRO A 526 7.47 8.72 10.76
N SER A 527 6.58 8.87 11.74
CA SER A 527 6.84 8.49 13.14
C SER A 527 7.25 7.01 13.30
N PHE A 528 6.74 6.12 12.46
CA PHE A 528 7.09 4.69 12.47
C PHE A 528 8.48 4.34 11.90
N VAL A 529 9.16 5.26 11.20
CA VAL A 529 10.52 5.04 10.66
C VAL A 529 11.56 5.91 11.38
N ARG A 530 11.13 7.00 12.03
CA ARG A 530 11.99 8.03 12.62
C ARG A 530 13.10 7.46 13.52
N GLY A 531 12.76 6.61 14.49
CA GLY A 531 13.74 6.01 15.41
C GLY A 531 14.82 5.18 14.71
N VAL A 532 14.42 4.35 13.73
CA VAL A 532 15.34 3.52 12.94
C VAL A 532 16.28 4.38 12.06
N VAL A 533 15.81 5.54 11.59
CA VAL A 533 16.69 6.50 10.89
C VAL A 533 17.68 7.14 11.86
N MET A 534 17.24 7.59 13.04
CA MET A 534 18.11 8.22 14.04
C MET A 534 19.19 7.26 14.54
N GLU A 535 18.84 6.03 14.88
CA GLU A 535 19.77 4.96 15.27
C GLU A 535 20.84 4.74 14.19
N ARG A 536 20.43 4.59 12.92
CA ARG A 536 21.35 4.39 11.79
C ARG A 536 22.26 5.59 11.53
N VAL A 537 21.75 6.81 11.71
CA VAL A 537 22.52 8.06 11.60
C VAL A 537 23.58 8.13 12.70
N GLU A 538 23.23 7.87 13.97
CA GLU A 538 24.22 7.88 15.04
C GLU A 538 25.23 6.73 14.93
N ALA A 539 24.81 5.54 14.49
CA ALA A 539 25.71 4.42 14.23
C ALA A 539 26.71 4.75 13.10
N TRP A 540 26.30 5.53 12.10
CA TRP A 540 27.20 6.04 11.06
C TRP A 540 28.11 7.15 11.59
N ALA A 541 27.57 8.11 12.35
CA ALA A 541 28.30 9.19 13.00
C ALA A 541 29.45 8.66 13.87
N ARG A 542 29.17 7.68 14.75
CA ARG A 542 30.15 7.01 15.62
C ARG A 542 31.27 6.35 14.82
N ARG A 543 30.93 5.62 13.74
CA ARG A 543 31.92 5.01 12.83
C ARG A 543 32.81 6.03 12.11
N GLN A 544 32.34 7.26 11.95
CA GLN A 544 33.07 8.38 11.32
C GLN A 544 33.70 9.35 12.35
N GLY A 545 33.80 8.93 13.62
CA GLY A 545 34.38 9.71 14.72
C GLY A 545 33.60 10.98 15.12
N ARG A 546 32.38 11.17 14.58
CA ARG A 546 31.57 12.38 14.79
C ARG A 546 30.86 12.30 16.15
N ARG A 547 30.88 13.42 16.89
CA ARG A 547 30.23 13.57 18.20
C ARG A 547 28.87 14.30 18.15
N GLU A 548 28.56 14.90 17.01
CA GLU A 548 27.33 15.65 16.75
C GLU A 548 26.74 15.24 15.39
N VAL A 549 25.42 15.30 15.28
CA VAL A 549 24.65 15.11 14.05
C VAL A 549 24.15 16.46 13.54
N THR A 550 24.55 16.80 12.32
CA THR A 550 24.22 18.05 11.62
C THR A 550 23.42 17.76 10.32
N PRO A 551 22.81 18.76 9.66
CA PRO A 551 22.14 18.57 8.37
C PRO A 551 23.06 18.04 7.27
N GLU A 552 24.35 18.39 7.31
CA GLU A 552 25.40 17.95 6.39
C GLU A 552 25.69 16.47 6.63
N LEU A 553 25.77 16.04 7.90
CA LEU A 553 25.90 14.63 8.26
C LEU A 553 24.69 13.80 7.78
N LEU A 554 23.47 14.33 7.91
CA LEU A 554 22.27 13.69 7.36
C LEU A 554 22.33 13.56 5.83
N ALA A 555 22.97 14.51 5.13
CA ALA A 555 23.23 14.42 3.69
C ALA A 555 24.36 13.43 3.34
N GLU A 556 25.43 13.34 4.15
CA GLU A 556 26.48 12.32 4.03
C GLU A 556 25.90 10.91 4.19
N VAL A 557 25.14 10.65 5.26
CA VAL A 557 24.46 9.37 5.48
C VAL A 557 23.54 9.02 4.31
N ARG A 558 22.74 9.99 3.82
CA ARG A 558 21.84 9.75 2.66
C ARG A 558 22.59 9.41 1.37
N ARG A 559 23.81 9.94 1.16
CA ARG A 559 24.68 9.58 0.01
C ARG A 559 25.36 8.22 0.19
N ALA A 560 25.54 7.75 1.42
CA ALA A 560 26.28 6.53 1.76
C ALA A 560 25.39 5.29 2.00
N LEU A 561 24.08 5.36 1.77
CA LEU A 561 23.16 4.22 1.89
C LEU A 561 23.21 3.32 0.63
N PRO A 562 23.07 1.99 0.77
CA PRO A 562 23.15 1.06 -0.37
C PRO A 562 22.00 1.20 -1.36
N ILE A 563 20.83 1.70 -0.91
CA ILE A 563 19.81 2.24 -1.83
C ILE A 563 20.33 3.58 -2.33
N ASP A 564 20.91 3.58 -3.53
CA ASP A 564 21.60 4.73 -4.11
C ASP A 564 20.61 5.81 -4.62
N PHE A 565 20.10 6.60 -3.67
CA PHE A 565 19.38 7.83 -3.95
C PHE A 565 20.27 8.94 -4.55
N SER A 566 21.58 8.72 -4.69
CA SER A 566 22.56 9.75 -5.09
C SER A 566 22.86 9.78 -6.59
N LYS A 567 22.64 8.67 -7.32
CA LYS A 567 22.60 8.63 -8.79
C LYS A 567 21.59 9.61 -9.40
N LYS A 568 20.59 10.06 -8.63
CA LYS A 568 19.79 11.27 -8.89
C LYS A 568 20.52 12.49 -8.30
N ARG A 569 21.35 13.20 -9.09
CA ARG A 569 21.95 14.51 -8.70
C ARG A 569 20.90 15.44 -8.05
N PRO A 570 21.17 16.20 -6.98
CA PRO A 570 20.17 17.07 -6.37
C PRO A 570 19.68 18.16 -7.32
N PHE A 571 18.39 18.46 -7.30
CA PHE A 571 17.76 19.51 -8.13
C PHE A 571 18.34 20.92 -7.89
N PHE A 572 18.83 21.19 -6.68
CA PHE A 572 19.48 22.45 -6.31
C PHE A 572 20.97 22.55 -6.73
N VAL A 573 21.47 21.62 -7.54
CA VAL A 573 22.74 21.81 -8.28
C VAL A 573 22.38 22.33 -9.67
N ALA A 574 22.10 23.63 -9.73
CA ALA A 574 22.03 24.38 -10.98
C ALA A 574 23.42 24.93 -11.30
N ASP A 575 23.93 24.62 -12.49
CA ASP A 575 25.13 25.25 -13.03
C ASP A 575 24.70 26.51 -13.82
N SER A 576 24.81 27.68 -13.16
CA SER A 576 24.41 29.05 -13.59
C SER A 576 22.92 29.29 -13.89
#